data_AF-A0A7C9FV85-F1
#
_entry.id   AF-A0A7C9FV85-F1
#
_cell.length_a   1.000
_cell.length_b   1.000
_cell.length_c   1.000
_cell.angle_alpha   90.00
_cell.angle_beta   90.00
_cell.angle_gamma   90.00
#
_symmetry.space_group_name_H-M   'P 1'
#
loop_
_entity.id
_entity.type
_entity.pdbx_description
1 polymer ?
#
loop_
_entity_poly.entity_id
_entity_poly.type
_entity_poly.pdbx_seq_one_letter_code
_entity_poly.pdbx_strand_id
1 'polypeptide(L)'
;MTLPQAKQRNCENFKAWLESTQAKRLANDARLRNDAQQNVFRFVMREMRKGFSLDEAGDRFIGIAKRSRQPAVFVNAARDTLVQVGWKPKRERE
;
A
#
# COMPACT_ATOMS: atom_id res chain seq x y z
N MET A 1 35.46 21.57 -15.69
CA MET A 1 35.61 20.70 -16.88
C MET A 1 34.24 20.13 -17.24
N THR A 2 33.69 20.51 -18.39
CA THR A 2 32.41 20.03 -18.90
C THR A 2 32.57 18.60 -19.41
N LEU A 3 31.63 17.71 -19.06
CA LEU A 3 31.62 16.34 -19.59
C LEU A 3 31.53 16.38 -21.12
N PRO A 4 32.27 15.50 -21.84
CA PRO A 4 32.12 15.35 -23.28
C PRO A 4 30.65 15.13 -23.66
N GLN A 5 30.17 15.74 -24.76
CA GLN A 5 28.75 15.72 -25.17
C GLN A 5 28.11 14.32 -25.16
N ALA A 6 28.83 13.28 -25.57
CA ALA A 6 28.35 11.89 -25.54
C ALA A 6 28.03 11.40 -24.12
N LYS A 7 28.82 11.80 -23.11
CA LYS A 7 28.57 11.48 -21.70
C LYS A 7 27.42 12.29 -21.12
N GLN A 8 27.26 13.55 -21.53
CA GLN A 8 26.11 14.39 -21.12
C GLN A 8 24.78 13.81 -21.61
N ARG A 9 24.70 13.40 -22.88
CA ARG A 9 23.50 12.80 -23.48
C ARG A 9 23.10 11.48 -22.80
N ASN A 10 24.08 10.70 -22.33
CA ASN A 10 23.83 9.47 -21.59
C ASN A 10 23.31 9.73 -20.18
N CYS A 11 23.81 10.77 -19.50
CA CYS A 11 23.29 11.20 -18.20
C CYS A 11 21.85 11.74 -18.29
N GLU A 12 21.53 12.51 -19.34
CA GLU A 12 20.16 12.99 -19.59
C GLU A 12 19.19 11.84 -19.85
N ASN A 13 19.58 10.87 -20.68
CA ASN A 13 18.79 9.66 -20.93
C ASN A 13 18.56 8.84 -19.64
N PHE A 14 19.58 8.72 -18.79
CA PHE A 14 19.45 8.04 -17.51
C PHE A 14 18.49 8.76 -16.56
N LYS A 15 18.57 10.10 -16.48
CA LYS A 15 17.62 10.91 -15.68
C LYS A 15 16.19 10.75 -16.17
N ALA A 16 15.96 10.85 -17.48
CA ALA A 16 14.63 10.67 -18.07
C ALA A 16 14.08 9.24 -17.82
N TRP A 17 14.93 8.23 -17.95
CA TRP A 17 14.56 6.85 -17.59
C TRP A 17 14.23 6.71 -16.10
N LEU A 18 15.03 7.31 -15.22
CA LEU A 18 14.80 7.27 -13.78
C LEU A 18 13.48 7.96 -13.39
N GLU A 19 13.22 9.15 -13.93
CA GLU A 19 11.99 9.92 -13.72
C GLU A 19 10.76 9.14 -14.20
N SER A 20 10.81 8.59 -15.42
CA SER A 20 9.70 7.78 -15.94
C SER A 20 9.46 6.51 -15.12
N THR A 21 10.52 5.91 -14.58
CA THR A 21 10.45 4.73 -13.70
C THR A 21 9.87 5.09 -12.34
N GLN A 22 10.27 6.23 -11.77
CA GLN A 22 9.71 6.74 -10.51
C GLN A 22 8.22 7.07 -10.66
N ALA A 23 7.81 7.71 -11.76
CA ALA A 23 6.41 8.00 -12.03
C ALA A 23 5.56 6.72 -12.12
N LYS A 24 6.07 5.67 -12.78
CA LYS A 24 5.40 4.35 -12.83
C LYS A 24 5.28 3.70 -11.46
N ARG A 25 6.32 3.79 -10.61
CA ARG A 25 6.26 3.28 -9.23
C ARG A 25 5.21 4.00 -8.41
N LEU A 26 5.19 5.34 -8.46
CA LEU A 26 4.20 6.16 -7.75
C LEU A 26 2.77 5.82 -8.19
N ALA A 27 2.54 5.66 -9.49
CA ALA A 27 1.22 5.26 -10.02
C ALA A 27 0.82 3.87 -9.54
N ASN A 28 1.75 2.90 -9.53
CA ASN A 28 1.46 1.56 -9.02
C ASN A 28 1.20 1.56 -7.50
N ASP A 29 1.94 2.34 -6.73
CA ASP A 29 1.71 2.49 -5.29
C ASP A 29 0.35 3.13 -5.00
N ALA A 30 -0.04 4.16 -5.75
CA ALA A 30 -1.36 4.76 -5.64
C ALA A 30 -2.48 3.75 -5.96
N ARG A 31 -2.31 2.94 -7.00
CA ARG A 31 -3.25 1.87 -7.33
C ARG A 31 -3.35 0.83 -6.21
N LEU A 32 -2.22 0.37 -5.67
CA LEU A 32 -2.20 -0.58 -4.55
C LEU A 32 -2.87 -0.02 -3.29
N ARG A 33 -2.73 1.29 -3.02
CA ARG A 33 -3.43 1.96 -1.92
C ARG A 33 -4.95 1.94 -2.12
N ASN A 34 -5.42 2.31 -3.31
CA ASN A 34 -6.84 2.30 -3.63
C ASN A 34 -7.43 0.88 -3.55
N ASP A 35 -6.70 -0.11 -4.08
CA ASP A 35 -7.09 -1.52 -4.02
C ASP A 35 -7.16 -2.00 -2.57
N ALA A 36 -6.20 -1.61 -1.71
CA ALA A 36 -6.22 -1.96 -0.30
C ALA A 36 -7.45 -1.40 0.42
N GLN A 37 -7.75 -0.12 0.20
CA GLN A 37 -8.90 0.55 0.81
C GLN A 37 -10.21 -0.15 0.45
N GLN A 38 -10.47 -0.38 -0.84
CA GLN A 38 -11.70 -1.03 -1.28
C GLN A 38 -11.83 -2.46 -0.74
N ASN A 39 -10.74 -3.22 -0.72
CA ASN A 39 -10.75 -4.60 -0.25
C ASN A 39 -10.96 -4.69 1.26
N VAL A 40 -10.35 -3.80 2.04
CA VAL A 40 -10.57 -3.71 3.50
C VAL A 40 -12.04 -3.48 3.81
N PHE A 41 -12.65 -2.46 3.21
CA PHE A 41 -14.05 -2.12 3.51
C PHE A 41 -14.99 -3.28 3.17
N ARG A 42 -14.84 -3.89 1.99
CA ARG A 42 -15.67 -5.02 1.58
C ARG A 42 -15.49 -6.22 2.50
N PHE A 43 -14.25 -6.52 2.90
CA PHE A 43 -13.96 -7.64 3.79
C PHE A 43 -14.55 -7.40 5.19
N VAL A 44 -14.27 -6.24 5.78
CA VAL A 44 -14.73 -5.88 7.13
C VAL A 44 -16.24 -5.89 7.20
N MET A 45 -16.94 -5.23 6.26
CA MET A 45 -18.40 -5.25 6.24
C MET A 45 -18.97 -6.66 6.12
N ARG A 46 -18.36 -7.51 5.29
CA ARG A 46 -18.79 -8.91 5.14
C ARG A 46 -18.60 -9.70 6.43
N GLU A 47 -17.49 -9.53 7.14
CA GLU A 47 -17.25 -10.23 8.41
C GLU A 47 -18.14 -9.69 9.53
N MET A 48 -18.38 -8.37 9.58
CA MET A 48 -19.33 -7.79 10.53
C MET A 48 -20.75 -8.31 10.34
N ARG A 49 -21.20 -8.52 9.10
CA ARG A 49 -22.48 -9.18 8.80
C ARG A 49 -22.56 -10.63 9.29
N LYS A 50 -21.42 -11.28 9.53
CA LYS A 50 -21.35 -12.63 10.13
C LYS A 50 -21.28 -12.61 11.66
N GLY A 51 -21.34 -11.43 12.28
CA GLY A 51 -21.29 -11.24 13.73
C GLY A 51 -19.90 -10.98 14.30
N PHE A 52 -18.85 -10.81 13.47
CA PHE A 52 -17.54 -10.41 13.98
C PHE A 52 -17.51 -8.93 14.36
N SER A 53 -16.77 -8.59 15.41
CA SER A 53 -16.45 -7.19 15.71
C SER A 53 -15.55 -6.57 14.62
N LEU A 54 -15.57 -5.24 14.50
CA LEU A 54 -14.63 -4.49 13.65
C LEU A 54 -13.18 -4.89 13.96
N ASP A 55 -12.90 -5.06 15.24
CA ASP A 55 -11.61 -5.41 15.79
C ASP A 55 -11.11 -6.77 15.30
N GLU A 56 -11.95 -7.81 15.38
CA GLU A 56 -11.65 -9.15 14.87
C GLU A 56 -11.56 -9.19 13.34
N ALA A 57 -12.45 -8.45 12.65
CA ALA A 57 -12.46 -8.39 11.20
C ALA A 57 -11.18 -7.72 10.66
N GLY A 58 -10.75 -6.63 11.28
CA GLY A 58 -9.51 -5.93 10.95
C GLY A 58 -8.27 -6.79 11.22
N ASP A 59 -8.21 -7.47 12.38
CA ASP A 59 -7.11 -8.37 12.71
C ASP A 59 -7.01 -9.54 11.71
N ARG A 60 -8.14 -10.13 11.33
CA ARG A 60 -8.20 -11.17 10.29
C ARG A 60 -7.70 -10.68 8.95
N PHE A 61 -8.14 -9.50 8.52
CA PHE A 61 -7.73 -8.93 7.23
C PHE A 61 -6.21 -8.74 7.18
N ILE A 62 -5.63 -8.11 8.20
CA ILE A 62 -4.18 -7.89 8.27
C ILE A 62 -3.42 -9.22 8.34
N GLY A 63 -3.93 -10.19 9.09
CA GLY A 63 -3.37 -11.54 9.15
C GLY A 63 -3.38 -12.26 7.80
N ILE A 64 -4.43 -12.08 6.99
CA ILE A 64 -4.50 -12.63 5.62
C ILE A 64 -3.50 -11.89 4.71
N ALA A 65 -3.51 -10.56 4.71
CA ALA A 65 -2.64 -9.76 3.85
C ALA A 65 -1.15 -10.08 4.07
N LYS A 66 -0.73 -10.27 5.33
CA LYS A 66 0.63 -10.70 5.68
C LYS A 66 0.94 -12.11 5.19
N ARG A 67 0.02 -13.07 5.37
CA ARG A 67 0.19 -14.47 4.91
C ARG A 67 0.28 -14.57 3.39
N SER A 68 -0.49 -13.76 2.68
CA SER A 68 -0.47 -13.66 1.22
C SER A 68 0.73 -12.89 0.66
N ARG A 69 1.68 -12.45 1.51
CA ARG A 69 2.87 -11.67 1.12
C ARG A 69 2.52 -10.43 0.30
N GLN A 70 1.42 -9.75 0.65
CA GLN A 70 1.04 -8.51 0.00
C GLN A 70 2.14 -7.43 0.19
N PRO A 71 2.31 -6.50 -0.78
CA PRO A 71 3.28 -5.43 -0.67
C PRO A 71 3.08 -4.60 0.61
N ALA A 72 4.17 -4.09 1.19
CA ALA A 72 4.11 -3.28 2.41
C ALA A 72 3.19 -2.05 2.26
N VAL A 73 3.20 -1.42 1.07
CA VAL A 73 2.31 -0.29 0.73
C VAL A 73 0.83 -0.68 0.87
N PHE A 74 0.46 -1.87 0.42
CA PHE A 74 -0.91 -2.39 0.54
C PHE A 74 -1.28 -2.63 2.01
N VAL A 75 -0.40 -3.29 2.78
CA VAL A 75 -0.65 -3.61 4.20
C VAL A 75 -0.75 -2.33 5.04
N ASN A 76 0.09 -1.34 4.78
CA ASN A 76 0.04 -0.05 5.47
C ASN A 76 -1.24 0.72 5.12
N ALA A 77 -1.58 0.82 3.83
CA ALA A 77 -2.84 1.44 3.42
C ALA A 77 -4.06 0.77 4.05
N ALA A 78 -4.05 -0.57 4.13
CA ALA A 78 -5.11 -1.32 4.79
C ALA A 78 -5.22 -0.99 6.29
N ARG A 79 -4.08 -0.88 6.99
CA ARG A 79 -4.05 -0.47 8.40
C ARG A 79 -4.58 0.93 8.59
N ASP A 80 -4.11 1.89 7.81
CA ASP A 80 -4.56 3.29 7.91
C ASP A 80 -6.07 3.40 7.72
N THR A 81 -6.60 2.65 6.74
CA THR A 81 -8.05 2.58 6.50
C THR A 81 -8.81 1.98 7.68
N LEU A 82 -8.30 0.89 8.25
CA LEU A 82 -8.89 0.26 9.42
C LEU A 82 -8.88 1.22 10.61
N VAL A 83 -7.77 1.90 10.88
CA VAL A 83 -7.65 2.87 11.98
C VAL A 83 -8.64 4.02 11.81
N GLN A 84 -8.82 4.53 10.59
CA GLN A 84 -9.80 5.59 10.30
C GLN A 84 -11.25 5.19 10.62
N VAL A 85 -11.59 3.91 10.51
CA VAL A 85 -12.93 3.41 10.84
C VAL A 85 -13.06 2.94 12.30
N GLY A 86 -12.02 3.14 13.11
CA GLY A 86 -12.03 2.86 14.55
C GLY A 86 -11.44 1.50 14.96
N TRP A 87 -10.78 0.78 14.04
CA TRP A 87 -10.02 -0.42 14.41
C TRP A 87 -8.81 -0.04 15.26
N LYS A 88 -8.65 -0.71 16.39
CA LYS A 88 -7.44 -0.59 17.21
C LYS A 88 -6.52 -1.78 16.93
N PRO A 89 -5.23 -1.61 16.59
CA PRO A 89 -4.33 -2.75 16.45
C PRO A 89 -4.29 -3.56 17.74
N LYS A 90 -4.27 -4.90 17.65
CA LYS A 90 -4.22 -5.77 18.84
C LYS A 90 -3.15 -5.38 19.87
N ARG A 91 -1.98 -4.90 19.41
CA ARG A 91 -0.87 -4.43 20.27
C ARG A 91 -1.22 -3.21 21.14
N GLU A 92 -2.20 -2.40 20.72
CA GLU A 92 -2.65 -1.21 21.45
C GLU A 92 -3.90 -1.49 22.31
N ARG A 93 -4.42 -2.74 22.29
CA ARG A 93 -5.51 -3.20 23.16
C ARG A 93 -5.00 -3.96 24.39
N GLU A 94 -3.73 -4.37 24.37
CA GLU A 94 -2.99 -4.98 25.49
C GLU A 94 -2.31 -3.89 26.33
#